data_AF-A0A4Y7QAY3-F1
#
_entry.id   AF-A0A4Y7QAY3-F1
#
_cell.length_a   1.000
_cell.length_b   1.000
_cell.length_c   1.000
_cell.angle_alpha   90.00
_cell.angle_beta   90.00
_cell.angle_gamma   90.00
#
_symmetry.space_group_name_H-M   'P 1'
#
loop_
_entity.id
_entity.type
_entity.pdbx_description
1 polymer ?
#
loop_
_entity_poly.entity_id
_entity_poly.type
_entity_poly.pdbx_seq_one_letter_code
_entity_poly.pdbx_strand_id
1 'polypeptide(L)'
;MSRSWSARPLDLLYFIFFCVHIPATLMIDLQGLLPSYVFPAPVRKIVPFYLSISNDPLMAGAFGMNGLPSQWLWFKSFLFLECLFQLPTFLVGIYALWHDMRKVYPLLLTYGASTFTTLVPVLTVFLTTPVSSTPQKGIHTITPSQLVILLASYIPFTIVPLLMTVDMAIRLAKNTGNAENARQVKKRE
;
A
#
# COMPACT_ATOMS: atom_id res chain seq x y z
N MET A 1 14.32 25.33 -9.53
CA MET A 1 13.25 24.84 -10.43
C MET A 1 13.19 23.33 -10.31
N SER A 2 11.99 22.74 -10.20
CA SER A 2 11.83 21.29 -10.18
C SER A 2 12.24 20.70 -11.53
N ARG A 3 12.85 19.51 -11.53
CA ARG A 3 13.12 18.79 -12.79
C ARG A 3 11.79 18.34 -13.42
N SER A 4 11.73 18.31 -14.75
CA SER A 4 10.55 17.82 -15.48
C SER A 4 10.29 16.35 -15.21
N TRP A 5 9.03 15.90 -15.30
CA TRP A 5 8.66 14.51 -15.05
C TRP A 5 9.36 13.50 -15.98
N SER A 6 9.62 13.88 -17.23
CA SER A 6 10.37 13.06 -18.18
C SER A 6 11.81 12.77 -17.72
N ALA A 7 12.40 13.63 -16.88
CA ALA A 7 13.71 13.43 -16.28
C ALA A 7 13.68 12.60 -14.98
N ARG A 8 12.49 12.26 -14.47
CA ARG A 8 12.26 11.51 -13.21
C ARG A 8 11.04 10.60 -13.32
N PRO A 9 11.02 9.65 -14.27
CA PRO A 9 9.84 8.82 -14.54
C PRO A 9 9.39 7.98 -13.32
N LEU A 10 10.33 7.50 -12.49
CA LEU A 10 9.99 6.79 -11.25
C LEU A 10 9.25 7.67 -10.25
N ASP A 11 9.61 8.95 -10.16
CA ASP A 11 8.95 9.88 -9.25
C ASP A 11 7.52 10.19 -9.73
N LEU A 12 7.30 10.23 -11.04
CA LEU A 12 5.95 10.32 -11.61
C LEU A 12 5.13 9.06 -11.30
N LEU A 13 5.73 7.87 -11.44
CA LEU A 13 5.08 6.61 -11.07
C LEU A 13 4.64 6.62 -9.60
N TYR A 14 5.53 6.99 -8.68
CA TYR A 14 5.21 7.06 -7.24
C TYR A 14 4.18 8.13 -6.92
N PHE A 15 4.23 9.27 -7.61
CA PHE A 15 3.23 10.33 -7.47
C PHE A 15 1.83 9.84 -7.87
N ILE A 16 1.70 9.23 -9.06
CA ILE A 16 0.44 8.67 -9.54
C ILE A 16 -0.04 7.57 -8.61
N PHE A 17 0.87 6.70 -8.18
CA PHE A 17 0.57 5.63 -7.24
C PHE A 17 -0.08 6.17 -5.97
N PHE A 18 0.50 7.17 -5.30
CA PHE A 18 -0.10 7.79 -4.12
C PHE A 18 -1.45 8.45 -4.40
N CYS A 19 -1.62 9.12 -5.54
CA CYS A 19 -2.89 9.73 -5.93
C CYS A 19 -4.02 8.70 -6.09
N VAL A 20 -3.72 7.52 -6.65
CA VAL A 20 -4.69 6.43 -6.81
C VAL A 20 -4.93 5.68 -5.51
N HIS A 21 -3.91 5.57 -4.66
CA HIS A 21 -4.00 4.84 -3.39
C HIS A 21 -4.89 5.55 -2.37
N ILE A 22 -4.84 6.89 -2.29
CA ILE A 22 -5.64 7.66 -1.32
C ILE A 22 -7.14 7.33 -1.40
N PRO A 23 -7.81 7.35 -2.57
CA PRO A 23 -9.19 6.93 -2.69
C PRO A 23 -9.44 5.49 -2.22
N ALA A 24 -8.56 4.54 -2.57
CA ALA A 24 -8.69 3.16 -2.13
C ALA A 24 -8.68 3.07 -0.60
N THR A 25 -7.69 3.67 0.04
CA THR A 25 -7.57 3.74 1.50
C THR A 25 -8.80 4.34 2.15
N LEU A 26 -9.22 5.53 1.70
CA LEU A 26 -10.35 6.25 2.30
C LEU A 26 -11.69 5.55 2.09
N MET A 27 -11.87 4.88 0.95
CA MET A 27 -13.14 4.29 0.54
C MET A 27 -13.24 2.79 0.82
N ILE A 28 -12.15 2.09 1.13
CA ILE A 28 -12.16 0.64 1.33
C ILE A 28 -11.51 0.32 2.68
N ASP A 29 -10.22 0.61 2.83
CA ASP A 29 -9.42 0.14 3.96
C ASP A 29 -9.87 0.74 5.29
N LEU A 30 -10.11 2.06 5.32
CA LEU A 30 -10.60 2.73 6.54
C LEU A 30 -11.99 2.26 6.97
N GLN A 31 -12.81 1.72 6.07
CA GLN A 31 -14.12 1.17 6.45
C GLN A 31 -13.97 -0.13 7.26
N GLY A 32 -12.87 -0.87 7.10
CA GLY A 32 -12.55 -2.03 7.94
C GLY A 32 -12.10 -1.67 9.36
N LEU A 33 -11.88 -0.38 9.61
CA LEU A 33 -11.35 0.15 10.87
C LEU A 33 -12.36 1.01 11.63
N LEU A 34 -13.01 1.94 10.92
CA LEU A 34 -13.86 2.96 11.50
C LEU A 34 -15.33 2.57 11.47
N PRO A 35 -16.14 3.05 12.43
CA PRO A 35 -17.58 2.83 12.41
C PRO A 35 -18.25 3.36 11.14
N SER A 36 -19.30 2.67 10.69
CA SER A 36 -19.98 2.99 9.42
C SER A 36 -20.57 4.41 9.35
N TYR A 37 -20.93 5.02 10.48
CA TYR A 37 -21.48 6.38 10.51
C TYR A 37 -20.47 7.48 10.10
N VAL A 38 -19.18 7.17 10.06
CA VAL A 38 -18.13 8.09 9.57
C VAL A 38 -18.23 8.26 8.04
N PHE A 39 -18.82 7.30 7.33
CA PHE A 39 -18.82 7.26 5.88
C PHE A 39 -20.17 7.66 5.27
N PRO A 40 -20.19 8.51 4.23
CA PRO A 40 -21.40 8.81 3.47
C PRO A 40 -22.05 7.55 2.90
N ALA A 41 -23.37 7.58 2.72
CA ALA A 41 -24.13 6.43 2.24
C ALA A 41 -23.62 5.82 0.91
N PRO A 42 -23.17 6.59 -0.11
CA PRO A 42 -22.61 6.01 -1.33
C PRO A 42 -21.30 5.25 -1.07
N VAL A 43 -20.43 5.79 -0.19
CA VAL A 43 -19.12 5.19 0.13
C VAL A 43 -19.29 3.87 0.85
N ARG A 44 -20.27 3.78 1.77
CA ARG A 44 -20.60 2.53 2.48
C ARG A 44 -20.96 1.36 1.56
N LYS A 45 -21.38 1.62 0.32
CA LYS A 45 -21.72 0.57 -0.65
C LYS A 45 -20.52 0.00 -1.40
N ILE A 46 -19.36 0.65 -1.32
CA ILE A 46 -18.15 0.26 -2.06
C ILE A 46 -17.61 -1.08 -1.54
N VAL A 47 -17.48 -1.27 -0.23
CA VAL A 47 -16.97 -2.53 0.34
C VAL A 47 -17.91 -3.71 0.04
N PRO A 48 -19.24 -3.64 0.23
CA PRO A 48 -20.14 -4.70 -0.19
C PRO A 48 -20.04 -5.04 -1.68
N PHE A 49 -19.95 -4.01 -2.54
CA PHE A 49 -19.75 -4.22 -3.98
C PHE A 49 -18.43 -4.93 -4.27
N TYR A 50 -17.32 -4.46 -3.69
CA TYR A 50 -16.01 -5.07 -3.80
C TYR A 50 -16.04 -6.55 -3.39
N LEU A 51 -16.59 -6.86 -2.23
CA LEU A 51 -16.70 -8.24 -1.73
C LEU A 51 -17.59 -9.11 -2.62
N SER A 52 -18.62 -8.55 -3.24
CA SER A 52 -19.48 -9.31 -4.16
C SER A 52 -18.74 -9.79 -5.41
N ILE A 53 -17.69 -9.08 -5.85
CA ILE A 53 -16.89 -9.44 -7.03
C ILE A 53 -15.59 -10.16 -6.68
N SER A 54 -14.97 -9.86 -5.53
CA SER A 54 -13.65 -10.39 -5.14
C SER A 54 -13.71 -11.54 -4.16
N ASN A 55 -14.76 -11.60 -3.33
CA ASN A 55 -14.86 -12.49 -2.17
C ASN A 55 -13.58 -12.48 -1.30
N ASP A 56 -12.98 -11.30 -1.15
CA ASP A 56 -11.72 -11.11 -0.43
C ASP A 56 -11.80 -11.66 1.01
N PRO A 57 -11.01 -12.70 1.36
CA PRO A 57 -11.01 -13.27 2.69
C PRO A 57 -10.55 -12.29 3.78
N LEU A 58 -9.65 -11.36 3.47
CA LEU A 58 -9.08 -10.41 4.42
C LEU A 58 -10.08 -9.32 4.78
N MET A 59 -10.68 -8.71 3.75
CA MET A 59 -11.71 -7.70 3.95
C MET A 59 -12.97 -8.33 4.55
N ALA A 60 -13.36 -9.55 4.16
CA ALA A 60 -14.42 -10.27 4.85
C ALA A 60 -14.10 -10.45 6.34
N GLY A 61 -12.85 -10.75 6.67
CA GLY A 61 -12.38 -10.96 8.04
C GLY A 61 -12.32 -9.70 8.88
N ALA A 62 -11.88 -8.59 8.30
CA ALA A 62 -11.89 -7.28 8.95
C ALA A 62 -13.31 -6.88 9.40
N PHE A 63 -14.31 -7.23 8.61
CA PHE A 63 -15.72 -6.96 8.89
C PHE A 63 -16.43 -8.07 9.69
N GLY A 64 -15.70 -9.12 10.11
CA GLY A 64 -16.25 -10.22 10.90
C GLY A 64 -17.22 -11.13 10.13
N MET A 65 -17.11 -11.18 8.80
CA MET A 65 -17.94 -12.00 7.93
C MET A 65 -17.36 -13.40 7.68
N ASN A 66 -16.08 -13.62 7.99
CA ASN A 66 -15.47 -14.94 8.01
C ASN A 66 -14.49 -15.06 9.19
N GLY A 67 -14.23 -16.30 9.62
CA GLY A 67 -13.31 -16.58 10.74
C GLY A 67 -13.73 -15.97 12.09
N LEU A 68 -12.87 -16.14 13.09
CA LEU A 68 -13.04 -15.49 14.39
C LEU A 68 -12.44 -14.07 14.35
N PRO A 69 -13.04 -13.07 15.01
CA PRO A 69 -12.51 -11.71 15.03
C PRO A 69 -11.04 -11.61 15.47
N SER A 70 -10.61 -12.48 16.40
CA SER A 70 -9.23 -12.56 16.88
C SER A 70 -8.23 -13.01 15.81
N GLN A 71 -8.67 -13.79 14.82
CA GLN A 71 -7.81 -14.29 13.73
C GLN A 71 -7.40 -13.19 12.76
N TRP A 72 -8.17 -12.10 12.67
CA TRP A 72 -7.93 -11.00 11.74
C TRP A 72 -7.31 -9.77 12.38
N LEU A 73 -6.94 -9.84 13.67
CA LEU A 73 -6.32 -8.72 14.38
C LEU A 73 -5.00 -8.26 13.73
N TRP A 74 -4.22 -9.19 13.18
CA TRP A 74 -2.99 -8.86 12.45
C TRP A 74 -3.28 -8.01 11.20
N PHE A 75 -4.33 -8.35 10.45
CA PHE A 75 -4.72 -7.61 9.25
C PHE A 75 -5.30 -6.24 9.63
N LYS A 76 -6.13 -6.18 10.68
CA LYS A 76 -6.61 -4.90 11.24
C LYS A 76 -5.45 -4.02 11.72
N SER A 77 -4.38 -4.61 12.23
CA SER A 77 -3.16 -3.87 12.61
C SER A 77 -2.50 -3.23 11.39
N PHE A 78 -2.56 -3.86 10.21
CA PHE A 78 -2.10 -3.26 8.96
C PHE A 78 -3.02 -2.12 8.49
N LEU A 79 -4.34 -2.25 8.63
CA LEU A 79 -5.28 -1.14 8.35
C LEU A 79 -5.04 0.06 9.28
N PHE A 80 -4.71 -0.19 10.56
CA PHE A 80 -4.27 0.87 11.48
C PHE A 80 -2.97 1.52 11.02
N LEU A 81 -1.98 0.73 10.61
CA LEU A 81 -0.71 1.25 10.08
C LEU A 81 -0.94 2.08 8.82
N GLU A 82 -1.86 1.65 7.96
CA GLU A 82 -2.24 2.39 6.78
C GLU A 82 -2.84 3.76 7.15
N CYS A 83 -3.81 3.78 8.06
CA CYS A 83 -4.44 5.01 8.54
C CYS A 83 -3.43 5.97 9.19
N LEU A 84 -2.54 5.48 10.05
CA LEU A 84 -1.70 6.31 10.92
C LEU A 84 -0.34 6.67 10.29
N PHE A 85 0.17 5.86 9.37
CA PHE A 85 1.48 6.05 8.79
C PHE A 85 1.45 6.16 7.27
N GLN A 86 0.80 5.22 6.57
CA GLN A 86 0.85 5.21 5.11
C GLN A 86 0.07 6.37 4.49
N LEU A 87 -1.17 6.61 4.93
CA LEU A 87 -2.03 7.67 4.42
C LEU A 87 -1.42 9.08 4.60
N PRO A 88 -0.89 9.47 5.79
CA PRO A 88 -0.13 10.70 5.91
C PRO A 88 1.10 10.75 4.99
N THR A 89 1.78 9.62 4.81
CA THR A 89 2.93 9.52 3.90
C THR A 89 2.52 9.73 2.43
N PHE A 90 1.33 9.30 2.01
CA PHE A 90 0.82 9.55 0.65
C PHE A 90 0.72 11.05 0.38
N LEU A 91 0.14 11.80 1.32
CA LEU A 91 -0.04 13.25 1.20
C LEU A 91 1.31 13.98 1.15
N VAL A 92 2.23 13.63 2.06
CA VAL A 92 3.59 14.19 2.08
C VAL A 92 4.36 13.79 0.81
N GLY A 93 4.21 12.55 0.37
CA GLY A 93 4.82 11.99 -0.84
C GLY A 93 4.39 12.73 -2.09
N ILE A 94 3.09 12.94 -2.28
CA ILE A 94 2.53 13.73 -3.39
C ILE A 94 3.14 15.13 -3.42
N TYR A 95 3.08 15.85 -2.30
CA TYR A 95 3.62 17.20 -2.19
C TYR A 95 5.12 17.25 -2.49
N ALA A 96 5.91 16.40 -1.84
CA ALA A 96 7.35 16.38 -1.98
C ALA A 96 7.80 15.94 -3.37
N LEU A 97 7.13 14.96 -3.97
CA LEU A 97 7.40 14.51 -5.32
C LEU A 97 7.04 15.60 -6.32
N TRP A 98 5.92 16.29 -6.18
CA TRP A 98 5.56 17.43 -7.02
C TRP A 98 6.64 18.53 -7.02
N HIS A 99 7.20 18.82 -5.85
CA HIS A 99 8.23 19.86 -5.67
C HIS A 99 9.69 19.36 -5.83
N ASP A 100 9.93 18.13 -6.27
CA ASP A 100 11.27 17.53 -6.44
C ASP A 100 12.14 17.58 -5.17
N MET A 101 11.51 17.36 -4.01
CA MET A 101 12.15 17.48 -2.70
C MET A 101 12.90 16.21 -2.33
N ARG A 102 14.24 16.25 -2.37
CA ARG A 102 15.09 15.09 -2.00
C ARG A 102 15.00 14.67 -0.52
N LYS A 103 14.55 15.57 0.36
CA LYS A 103 14.41 15.32 1.80
C LYS A 103 13.38 14.24 2.13
N VAL A 104 12.48 13.90 1.20
CA VAL A 104 11.44 12.89 1.40
C VAL A 104 11.94 11.46 1.23
N TYR A 105 13.13 11.25 0.65
CA TYR A 105 13.61 9.90 0.34
C TYR A 105 13.66 8.94 1.53
N PRO A 106 14.07 9.35 2.76
CA PRO A 106 14.00 8.45 3.92
C PRO A 106 12.57 8.01 4.24
N LEU A 107 11.61 8.94 4.17
CA LEU A 107 10.21 8.63 4.42
C LEU A 107 9.65 7.66 3.36
N LEU A 108 9.95 7.89 2.09
CA LEU A 108 9.54 7.01 0.99
C LEU A 108 10.19 5.62 1.08
N LEU A 109 11.44 5.53 1.54
CA LEU A 109 12.12 4.26 1.81
C LEU A 109 11.40 3.49 2.93
N THR A 110 11.15 4.15 4.06
CA THR A 110 10.46 3.51 5.21
C THR A 110 9.05 3.07 4.83
N TYR A 111 8.32 3.92 4.12
CA TYR A 111 7.00 3.60 3.58
C TYR A 111 7.04 2.39 2.63
N GLY A 112 7.95 2.41 1.65
CA GLY A 112 8.09 1.34 0.68
C GLY A 112 8.35 0.00 1.35
N ALA A 113 9.33 -0.02 2.27
CA ALA A 113 9.74 -1.24 2.97
C ALA A 113 8.59 -1.76 3.86
N SER A 114 7.97 -0.87 4.63
CA SER A 114 6.86 -1.21 5.51
C SER A 114 5.67 -1.80 4.73
N THR A 115 5.26 -1.14 3.65
CA THR A 115 4.11 -1.57 2.84
C THR A 115 4.37 -2.90 2.14
N PHE A 116 5.58 -3.08 1.59
CA PHE A 116 5.97 -4.37 1.03
C PHE A 116 5.88 -5.48 2.09
N THR A 117 6.42 -5.25 3.29
CA THR A 117 6.36 -6.22 4.39
C THR A 117 4.93 -6.55 4.80
N THR A 118 4.01 -5.58 4.84
CA THR A 118 2.60 -5.86 5.17
C THR A 118 1.88 -6.64 4.08
N LEU A 119 2.26 -6.48 2.81
CA LEU A 119 1.62 -7.20 1.71
C LEU A 119 2.11 -8.63 1.49
N VAL A 120 3.29 -9.01 2.00
CA VAL A 120 3.76 -10.40 1.96
C VAL A 120 2.76 -11.39 2.59
N PRO A 121 2.30 -11.21 3.85
CA PRO A 121 1.30 -12.10 4.44
C PRO A 121 -0.07 -12.00 3.76
N VAL A 122 -0.46 -10.82 3.26
CA VAL A 122 -1.71 -10.63 2.48
C VAL A 122 -1.69 -11.52 1.23
N LEU A 123 -0.62 -11.46 0.44
CA LEU A 123 -0.46 -12.29 -0.75
C LEU A 123 -0.40 -13.79 -0.38
N THR A 124 0.23 -14.13 0.73
CA THR A 124 0.27 -15.52 1.21
C THR A 124 -1.15 -16.02 1.52
N VAL A 125 -2.01 -15.22 2.14
CA VAL A 125 -3.41 -15.58 2.37
C VAL A 125 -4.11 -15.88 1.04
N PHE A 126 -3.96 -15.05 0.02
CA PHE A 126 -4.61 -15.30 -1.27
C PHE A 126 -4.10 -16.58 -1.96
N LEU A 127 -2.79 -16.81 -1.93
CA LEU A 127 -2.18 -18.00 -2.54
C LEU A 127 -2.49 -19.30 -1.79
N THR A 128 -2.85 -19.21 -0.51
CA THR A 128 -3.19 -20.37 0.34
C THR A 128 -4.70 -20.54 0.56
N THR A 129 -5.52 -19.56 0.17
CA THR A 129 -6.98 -19.67 0.23
C THR A 129 -7.45 -20.73 -0.77
N PRO A 130 -8.25 -21.72 -0.35
CA PRO A 130 -8.71 -22.77 -1.25
C PRO A 130 -9.51 -22.22 -2.43
N VAL A 131 -9.14 -22.66 -3.63
CA VAL A 131 -9.81 -22.26 -4.88
C VAL A 131 -10.85 -23.32 -5.25
N SER A 132 -12.11 -22.91 -5.35
CA SER A 132 -13.22 -23.79 -5.73
C SER A 132 -14.26 -23.02 -6.54
N SER A 133 -14.83 -23.66 -7.57
CA SER A 133 -15.96 -23.10 -8.33
C SER A 133 -17.27 -23.16 -7.54
N THR A 134 -17.34 -23.98 -6.51
CA THR A 134 -18.51 -24.13 -5.63
C THR A 134 -18.14 -23.77 -4.19
N PRO A 135 -18.92 -22.90 -3.51
CA PRO A 135 -18.68 -22.60 -2.10
C PRO A 135 -18.74 -23.85 -1.23
N GLN A 136 -17.71 -24.09 -0.43
CA GLN A 136 -17.70 -25.19 0.53
C GLN A 136 -18.14 -24.71 1.91
N LYS A 137 -19.06 -25.46 2.53
CA LYS A 137 -19.61 -25.08 3.84
C LYS A 137 -18.52 -25.17 4.92
N GLY A 138 -18.31 -24.08 5.65
CA GLY A 138 -17.35 -24.03 6.76
C GLY A 138 -15.91 -23.68 6.37
N ILE A 139 -15.62 -23.46 5.09
CA ILE A 139 -14.31 -23.04 4.59
C ILE A 139 -14.52 -21.82 3.69
N HIS A 140 -13.75 -20.75 3.90
CA HIS A 140 -13.76 -19.63 2.96
C HIS A 140 -13.04 -20.04 1.67
N THR A 141 -13.77 -20.13 0.57
CA THR A 141 -13.24 -20.51 -0.75
C THR A 141 -13.42 -19.39 -1.75
N ILE A 142 -12.47 -19.20 -2.65
CA ILE A 142 -12.56 -18.23 -3.75
C ILE A 142 -12.61 -18.94 -5.11
N THR A 143 -13.23 -18.33 -6.11
CA THR A 143 -13.20 -18.85 -7.49
C THR A 143 -11.87 -18.50 -8.18
N PRO A 144 -11.52 -19.16 -9.30
CA PRO A 144 -10.34 -18.77 -10.08
C PRO A 144 -10.40 -17.31 -10.57
N SER A 145 -11.58 -16.81 -10.95
CA SER A 145 -11.75 -15.41 -11.37
C SER A 145 -11.55 -14.43 -10.22
N GLN A 146 -12.05 -14.77 -9.02
CA GLN A 146 -11.84 -13.98 -7.81
C GLN A 146 -10.35 -13.93 -7.43
N LEU A 147 -9.63 -15.05 -7.52
CA LEU A 147 -8.17 -15.06 -7.30
C LEU A 147 -7.45 -14.11 -8.27
N VAL A 148 -7.82 -14.09 -9.55
CA VAL A 148 -7.24 -13.13 -10.52
C VAL A 148 -7.55 -11.69 -10.13
N ILE A 149 -8.79 -11.39 -9.71
CA ILE A 149 -9.16 -10.04 -9.25
C ILE A 149 -8.32 -9.64 -8.04
N LEU A 150 -8.16 -10.52 -7.04
CA LEU A 150 -7.36 -10.25 -5.85
C LEU A 150 -5.89 -10.02 -6.21
N LEU A 151 -5.28 -10.93 -6.97
CA LEU A 151 -3.88 -10.77 -7.38
C LEU A 151 -3.66 -9.51 -8.23
N ALA A 152 -4.54 -9.21 -9.17
CA ALA A 152 -4.48 -7.99 -9.96
C ALA A 152 -4.65 -6.72 -9.10
N SER A 153 -5.44 -6.80 -8.02
CA SER A 153 -5.68 -5.69 -7.11
C SER A 153 -4.57 -5.47 -6.09
N TYR A 154 -3.73 -6.46 -5.79
CA TYR A 154 -2.70 -6.35 -4.74
C TYR A 154 -1.25 -6.43 -5.25
N ILE A 155 -1.00 -7.09 -6.39
CA ILE A 155 0.35 -7.19 -6.97
C ILE A 155 0.93 -5.81 -7.33
N PRO A 156 0.20 -4.90 -8.01
CA PRO A 156 0.73 -3.56 -8.31
C PRO A 156 1.12 -2.80 -7.03
N PHE A 157 0.29 -2.92 -5.99
CA PHE A 157 0.51 -2.33 -4.68
C PHE A 157 1.61 -3.00 -3.87
N THR A 158 2.11 -4.16 -4.31
CA THR A 158 3.29 -4.81 -3.72
C THR A 158 4.56 -4.44 -4.48
N ILE A 159 4.51 -4.46 -5.81
CA ILE A 159 5.66 -4.19 -6.68
C ILE A 159 6.10 -2.73 -6.58
N VAL A 160 5.16 -1.77 -6.59
CA VAL A 160 5.52 -0.35 -6.56
C VAL A 160 6.22 0.04 -5.25
N PRO A 161 5.75 -0.35 -4.05
CA PRO A 161 6.48 -0.11 -2.80
C PRO A 161 7.85 -0.81 -2.74
N LEU A 162 7.98 -2.02 -3.27
CA LEU A 162 9.28 -2.69 -3.36
C LEU A 162 10.26 -1.90 -4.24
N LEU A 163 9.81 -1.48 -5.43
CA LEU A 163 10.58 -0.63 -6.32
C LEU A 163 10.98 0.69 -5.66
N MET A 164 10.04 1.33 -4.97
CA MET A 164 10.27 2.56 -4.21
C MET A 164 11.34 2.36 -3.12
N THR A 165 11.30 1.24 -2.41
CA THR A 165 12.29 0.89 -1.38
C THR A 165 13.70 0.84 -1.97
N VAL A 166 13.87 0.09 -3.05
CA VAL A 166 15.17 -0.11 -3.71
C VAL A 166 15.67 1.21 -4.31
N ASP A 167 14.81 1.95 -5.01
CA ASP A 167 15.17 3.23 -5.63
C ASP A 167 15.59 4.26 -4.57
N MET A 168 14.81 4.43 -3.50
CA MET A 168 15.15 5.37 -2.43
C MET A 168 16.43 4.97 -1.70
N ALA A 169 16.67 3.68 -1.49
CA ALA A 169 17.92 3.19 -0.87
C ALA A 169 19.14 3.56 -1.72
N ILE A 170 19.07 3.33 -3.04
CA ILE A 170 20.13 3.68 -3.99
C ILE A 170 20.38 5.20 -3.99
N ARG A 171 19.31 6.00 -4.06
CA ARG A 171 19.42 7.48 -4.09
C ARG A 171 20.00 8.04 -2.78
N LEU A 172 19.61 7.49 -1.64
CA LEU A 172 20.13 7.89 -0.34
C LEU A 172 21.62 7.55 -0.22
N ALA A 173 22.02 6.33 -0.57
CA ALA A 173 23.42 5.92 -0.54
C ALA A 173 24.31 6.80 -1.44
N LYS A 174 23.81 7.19 -2.62
CA LYS A 174 24.50 8.14 -3.51
C LYS A 174 24.63 9.53 -2.87
N ASN A 175 23.56 10.03 -2.25
CA ASN A 175 23.58 11.35 -1.60
C ASN A 175 24.54 11.40 -0.41
N THR A 176 24.60 10.33 0.41
CA THR A 176 25.53 10.24 1.55
C THR A 176 26.98 10.19 1.06
N GLY A 177 27.29 9.36 0.06
CA GLY A 177 28.63 9.30 -0.51
C GLY A 177 29.10 10.64 -1.11
N ASN A 178 28.20 11.36 -1.81
CA ASN A 178 28.50 12.69 -2.33
C ASN A 178 28.77 13.71 -1.20
N ALA A 179 28.00 13.64 -0.10
CA ALA A 179 28.19 14.52 1.04
C ALA A 179 29.52 14.24 1.77
N GLU A 180 29.92 12.97 1.90
CA GLU A 180 31.21 12.58 2.47
C GLU A 180 32.38 13.09 1.63
N ASN A 181 32.31 12.92 0.31
CA ASN A 181 33.34 13.41 -0.62
C ASN A 181 33.49 14.94 -0.54
N ALA A 182 32.38 15.68 -0.56
CA ALA A 182 32.39 17.14 -0.43
C ALA A 182 33.01 17.60 0.91
N ARG A 183 32.75 16.85 2.00
CA ARG A 183 33.34 17.12 3.32
C ARG A 183 34.85 16.86 3.34
N GLN A 184 35.33 15.86 2.61
CA GLN A 184 36.77 15.57 2.52
C GLN A 184 37.52 16.65 1.72
N VAL A 185 36.95 17.13 0.62
CA VAL A 185 37.53 18.23 -0.18
C VAL A 185 37.67 19.48 0.68
N LYS A 186 36.61 19.88 1.40
CA LYS A 186 36.63 21.04 2.29
C LYS A 186 37.65 20.95 3.44
N LYS A 187 38.06 19.75 3.84
CA LYS A 187 39.10 19.56 4.87
C LYS A 187 40.53 19.69 4.34
N ARG A 188 40.71 19.64 3.02
CA ARG A 188 42.02 19.71 2.34
C ARG A 188 42.36 21.12 1.84
N GLU A 189 41.37 22.01 1.81
CA GLU A 189 41.49 23.46 1.57
C GLU A 189 41.74 24.19 2.90
#